data_AF-A0A921ZUE5-F1
#
_entry.id   AF-A0A921ZUE5-F1
#
_cell.length_a   1.000
_cell.length_b   1.000
_cell.length_c   1.000
_cell.angle_alpha   90.00
_cell.angle_beta   90.00
_cell.angle_gamma   90.00
#
_symmetry.space_group_name_H-M   'P 1'
#
loop_
_entity.id
_entity.type
_entity.pdbx_description
1 polymer ?
#
loop_
_entity_poly.entity_id
_entity_poly.type
_entity_poly.pdbx_seq_one_letter_code
_entity_poly.pdbx_strand_id
1 'polypeptide(L)'
;MFCRQLLEYLLQKLEYESLLPDKTIPLLMSAAEEINIVREKFLDGNQLERYSLARVLILVCYNQPSEFVSTISYFLQYSRDDQTLALLVRIVSGTITMHTPNDSPDINADTERYQNFIKTGVEYALRDAMLSDTTIKRYFVEGTSTSEHKTYLHYLCLNLITLLRWENSTRVVQLRSRWVSRAVEAAAGRAAAALCERAALVRVRAPCTPAQLDQMHTCHALAEVLDRIDMSGTKSPPPSVEVILKVVQATVKYFFRCLHEKDIMDKLRGVQTACRLLRKLCIHSKLARAVALRDLLETAMFREEKVFGSRSTVANAITAGKDWTNEDLLIHLNQRHGPMTQLTQSHTSVFHAGVIGSAGRHNSDNSAPVSPALSHHTELLMGALMACMDGDTGIAEGATSVSLLLVELVSPDVMYNGLPWPDEDFTKQVSIERELYMRGAVERSAVCRAWLWRAASARPALCVASALLRAAAATLLHRLRAHLDRHTNSAEMARERAALTELLSTMTLGQLLPHPLCHMLELAPELSASELVQVLRDCLWNYTRDHVPSPALFTGDSSGIHWRDPSTCKPPATYTDTLRLIIQKKISTLGHLYPIMFLNLEQDAA
;
A
#
# COMPACT_ATOMS: atom_id res chain seq x y z
N MET A 1 -14.06 48.69 -34.08
CA MET A 1 -13.62 49.69 -33.09
C MET A 1 -14.77 50.20 -32.24
N PHE A 2 -15.82 50.79 -32.84
CA PHE A 2 -16.99 51.31 -32.11
C PHE A 2 -17.68 50.29 -31.19
N CYS A 3 -17.99 49.09 -31.67
CA CYS A 3 -18.65 48.05 -30.85
C CYS A 3 -17.80 47.59 -29.65
N ARG A 4 -16.47 47.61 -29.78
CA ARG A 4 -15.55 47.24 -28.69
C ARG A 4 -15.50 48.33 -27.62
N GLN A 5 -15.44 49.60 -28.03
CA GLN A 5 -15.48 50.74 -27.11
C GLN A 5 -16.84 50.85 -26.41
N LEU A 6 -17.93 50.56 -27.12
CA LEU A 6 -19.27 50.51 -26.55
C LEU A 6 -19.41 49.38 -25.53
N LEU A 7 -18.94 48.17 -25.86
CA LEU A 7 -18.94 47.04 -24.93
C LEU A 7 -18.11 47.35 -23.67
N GLU A 8 -16.93 47.93 -23.84
CA GLU A 8 -16.06 48.31 -22.72
C GLU A 8 -16.73 49.34 -21.81
N TYR A 9 -17.37 50.36 -22.40
CA TYR A 9 -18.14 51.37 -21.68
C TYR A 9 -19.33 50.75 -20.92
N LEU A 10 -20.06 49.82 -21.54
CA LEU A 10 -21.17 49.12 -20.91
C LEU A 10 -20.71 48.24 -19.75
N LEU A 11 -19.62 47.49 -19.91
CA LEU A 11 -19.05 46.66 -18.85
C LEU A 11 -18.58 47.51 -17.67
N GLN A 12 -17.92 48.65 -17.93
CA GLN A 12 -17.47 49.56 -16.89
C GLN A 12 -18.65 50.20 -16.14
N LYS A 13 -19.73 50.55 -16.86
CA LYS A 13 -20.96 51.05 -16.24
C LYS A 13 -21.66 49.99 -15.39
N LEU A 14 -21.69 48.74 -15.85
CA LEU A 14 -22.23 47.60 -15.10
C LEU A 14 -21.41 47.29 -13.84
N GLU A 15 -20.08 47.35 -13.93
CA GLU A 15 -19.18 47.21 -12.78
C GLU A 15 -19.48 48.28 -11.71
N TYR A 16 -19.67 49.54 -12.14
CA TYR A 16 -20.03 50.62 -11.23
C TYR A 16 -21.40 50.43 -10.57
N GLU A 17 -22.43 50.10 -11.35
CA GLU A 17 -23.78 49.88 -10.80
C GLU A 17 -23.85 48.63 -9.89
N SER A 18 -22.99 47.63 -10.11
CA SER A 18 -22.93 46.41 -9.27
C SER A 18 -22.30 46.65 -7.90
N LEU A 19 -21.57 47.75 -7.70
CA LEU A 19 -21.03 48.14 -6.40
C LEU A 19 -22.12 48.70 -5.46
N LEU A 20 -23.33 48.97 -5.96
CA LEU A 20 -24.46 49.46 -5.18
C LEU A 20 -25.33 48.27 -4.72
N PRO A 21 -25.35 47.92 -3.43
CA PRO A 21 -25.87 46.65 -2.92
C PRO A 21 -27.40 46.42 -3.09
N ASP A 22 -28.18 47.44 -3.45
CA ASP A 22 -29.66 47.39 -3.43
C ASP A 22 -30.33 47.39 -4.82
N LYS A 23 -29.56 47.34 -5.93
CA LYS A 23 -30.14 47.34 -7.28
C LYS A 23 -30.05 45.98 -7.94
N THR A 24 -31.20 45.35 -8.18
CA THR A 24 -31.29 44.22 -9.11
C THR A 24 -31.08 44.72 -10.53
N ILE A 25 -30.03 44.23 -11.19
CA ILE A 25 -29.71 44.59 -12.57
C ILE A 25 -30.36 43.55 -13.50
N PRO A 26 -31.42 43.89 -14.27
CA PRO A 26 -32.15 42.91 -15.09
C PRO A 26 -31.27 42.20 -16.12
N LEU A 27 -30.26 42.90 -16.64
CA LEU A 27 -29.31 42.32 -17.60
C LEU A 27 -28.46 41.21 -16.98
N LEU A 28 -28.06 41.33 -15.70
CA LEU A 28 -27.30 40.29 -15.01
C LEU A 28 -28.19 39.09 -14.65
N MET A 29 -29.46 39.33 -14.33
CA MET A 29 -30.45 38.26 -14.13
C MET A 29 -30.67 37.46 -15.43
N SER A 30 -30.85 38.14 -16.55
CA SER A 30 -30.98 37.49 -17.86
C SER A 30 -29.70 36.73 -18.26
N ALA A 31 -28.52 37.29 -17.99
CA ALA A 31 -27.26 36.60 -18.24
C ALA A 31 -27.06 35.36 -17.34
N ALA A 32 -27.63 35.37 -16.13
CA ALA A 32 -27.62 34.22 -15.23
C ALA A 32 -28.58 33.10 -15.68
N GLU A 33 -29.73 33.44 -16.26
CA GLU A 33 -30.66 32.45 -16.83
C GLU A 33 -30.02 31.70 -18.02
N GLU A 34 -29.20 32.38 -18.81
CA GLU A 34 -28.49 31.80 -19.97
C GLU A 34 -27.03 31.42 -19.69
N ILE A 35 -26.68 31.20 -18.42
CA ILE A 35 -25.29 30.99 -17.97
C ILE A 35 -24.59 29.81 -18.66
N ASN A 36 -25.34 28.79 -19.09
CA ASN A 36 -24.79 27.64 -19.79
C ASN A 36 -24.21 28.03 -21.17
N ILE A 37 -24.90 28.92 -21.89
CA ILE A 37 -24.43 29.43 -23.19
C ILE A 37 -23.18 30.28 -22.97
N VAL A 38 -23.17 31.11 -21.93
CA VAL A 38 -22.02 31.94 -21.56
C VAL A 38 -20.79 31.07 -21.26
N ARG A 39 -20.96 29.97 -20.51
CA ARG A 39 -19.88 29.04 -20.15
C ARG A 39 -19.37 28.25 -21.34
N GLU A 40 -20.24 27.80 -22.23
CA GLU A 40 -19.85 27.08 -23.46
C GLU A 40 -19.08 28.01 -24.41
N LYS A 41 -19.60 29.22 -24.65
CA LYS A 41 -18.90 30.24 -25.45
C LYS A 41 -17.60 30.72 -24.83
N PHE A 42 -17.46 30.61 -23.51
CA PHE A 42 -16.19 30.89 -22.84
C PHE A 42 -15.12 29.82 -23.15
N LEU A 43 -15.51 28.55 -23.33
CA LEU A 43 -14.59 27.48 -23.70
C LEU A 43 -14.18 27.58 -25.17
N ASP A 44 -15.12 27.85 -26.08
CA ASP A 44 -14.87 27.83 -27.53
C ASP A 44 -14.49 29.20 -28.12
N GLY A 45 -14.72 30.29 -27.39
CA GLY A 45 -14.59 31.65 -27.89
C GLY A 45 -13.16 32.12 -28.11
N ASN A 46 -13.01 33.18 -28.90
CA ASN A 46 -11.73 33.84 -29.15
C ASN A 46 -11.18 34.52 -27.88
N GLN A 47 -9.86 34.79 -27.80
CA GLN A 47 -9.25 35.39 -26.60
C GLN A 47 -9.98 36.64 -26.08
N LEU A 48 -10.37 37.56 -26.95
CA LEU A 48 -11.09 38.78 -26.58
C LEU A 48 -12.50 38.50 -26.04
N GLU A 49 -13.19 37.51 -26.61
CA GLU A 49 -14.49 37.05 -26.14
C GLU A 49 -14.35 36.42 -24.75
N ARG A 50 -13.35 35.56 -24.54
CA ARG A 50 -13.04 34.95 -23.24
C ARG A 50 -12.77 36.01 -22.16
N TYR A 51 -12.02 37.07 -22.47
CA TYR A 51 -11.79 38.17 -21.51
C TYR A 51 -13.06 38.98 -21.20
N SER A 52 -13.90 39.23 -22.21
CA SER A 52 -15.14 39.99 -22.03
C SER A 52 -16.16 39.17 -21.22
N LEU A 53 -16.30 37.89 -21.56
CA LEU A 53 -17.14 36.93 -20.84
C LEU A 53 -16.65 36.70 -19.40
N ALA A 54 -15.33 36.70 -19.16
CA ALA A 54 -14.78 36.63 -17.80
C ALA A 54 -15.29 37.78 -16.92
N ARG A 55 -15.36 39.01 -17.46
CA ARG A 55 -15.89 40.18 -16.72
C ARG A 55 -17.38 40.06 -16.44
N VAL A 56 -18.16 39.63 -17.44
CA VAL A 56 -19.59 39.33 -17.25
C VAL A 56 -19.79 38.28 -16.17
N LEU A 57 -19.01 37.20 -16.19
CA LEU A 57 -19.06 36.15 -15.18
C LEU A 57 -18.68 36.64 -13.79
N ILE A 58 -17.68 37.53 -13.66
CA ILE A 58 -17.35 38.15 -12.36
C ILE A 58 -18.56 38.88 -11.78
N LEU A 59 -19.27 39.66 -12.60
CA LEU A 59 -20.46 40.43 -12.19
C LEU A 59 -21.65 39.53 -11.87
N VAL A 60 -21.89 38.48 -12.65
CA VAL A 60 -22.95 37.51 -12.38
C VAL A 60 -22.66 36.74 -11.10
N CYS A 61 -21.42 36.27 -10.91
CA CYS A 61 -21.01 35.54 -9.71
C CYS A 61 -21.06 36.39 -8.44
N TYR A 62 -20.78 37.69 -8.56
CA TYR A 62 -20.90 38.66 -7.47
C TYR A 62 -22.36 38.80 -7.01
N ASN A 63 -23.29 38.95 -7.95
CA ASN A 63 -24.71 39.12 -7.63
C ASN A 63 -25.43 37.80 -7.28
N GLN A 64 -24.94 36.66 -7.79
CA GLN A 64 -25.54 35.34 -7.59
C GLN A 64 -24.49 34.31 -7.16
N PRO A 65 -24.37 34.05 -5.84
CA PRO A 65 -23.41 33.06 -5.30
C PRO A 65 -23.65 31.63 -5.77
N SER A 66 -24.89 31.25 -6.13
CA SER A 66 -25.20 29.94 -6.70
C SER A 66 -24.49 29.73 -8.04
N GLU A 67 -24.49 30.75 -8.89
CA GLU A 67 -23.83 30.71 -10.19
C GLU A 67 -22.31 30.75 -10.05
N PHE A 68 -21.78 31.34 -8.99
CA PHE A 68 -20.36 31.24 -8.66
C PHE A 68 -19.92 29.79 -8.42
N VAL A 69 -20.65 29.06 -7.57
CA VAL A 69 -20.39 27.63 -7.27
C VAL A 69 -20.51 26.77 -8.53
N SER A 70 -21.58 26.98 -9.30
CA SER A 70 -21.87 26.25 -10.55
C SER A 70 -20.82 26.51 -11.63
N THR A 71 -20.36 27.75 -11.76
CA THR A 71 -19.32 28.16 -12.73
C THR A 71 -17.96 27.53 -12.40
N ILE A 72 -17.57 27.51 -11.13
CA ILE A 72 -16.35 26.81 -10.69
C ILE A 72 -16.44 25.32 -11.03
N SER A 73 -17.57 24.68 -10.70
CA SER A 73 -17.79 23.26 -10.97
C SER A 73 -17.68 22.92 -12.46
N TYR A 74 -18.31 23.74 -13.31
CA TYR A 74 -18.29 23.57 -14.76
C TYR A 74 -16.87 23.73 -15.33
N PHE A 75 -16.20 24.85 -15.05
CA PHE A 75 -14.89 25.07 -15.65
C PHE A 75 -13.85 24.05 -15.20
N LEU A 76 -13.88 23.61 -13.95
CA LEU A 76 -12.98 22.56 -13.48
C LEU A 76 -13.18 21.21 -14.22
N GLN A 77 -14.39 20.88 -14.67
CA GLN A 77 -14.68 19.64 -15.39
C GLN A 77 -14.38 19.73 -16.89
N TYR A 78 -14.63 20.89 -17.50
CA TYR A 78 -14.61 21.03 -18.97
C TYR A 78 -13.37 21.75 -19.51
N SER A 79 -12.60 22.48 -18.69
CA SER A 79 -11.40 23.18 -19.17
C SER A 79 -10.33 22.21 -19.69
N ARG A 80 -9.77 22.53 -20.86
CA ARG A 80 -8.72 21.75 -21.54
C ARG A 80 -7.40 22.49 -21.66
N ASP A 81 -7.42 23.81 -21.50
CA ASP A 81 -6.27 24.68 -21.75
C ASP A 81 -5.90 25.48 -20.50
N ASP A 82 -4.60 25.70 -20.30
CA ASP A 82 -4.07 26.55 -19.22
C ASP A 82 -4.61 27.99 -19.27
N GLN A 83 -4.95 28.50 -20.46
CA GLN A 83 -5.55 29.83 -20.61
C GLN A 83 -6.94 29.91 -19.95
N THR A 84 -7.75 28.86 -20.08
CA THR A 84 -9.09 28.83 -19.48
C THR A 84 -9.02 28.72 -17.96
N LEU A 85 -8.04 27.95 -17.44
CA LEU A 85 -7.74 27.90 -16.01
C LEU A 85 -7.23 29.24 -15.45
N ALA A 86 -6.37 29.94 -16.18
CA ALA A 86 -5.89 31.26 -15.77
C ALA A 86 -7.03 32.29 -15.67
N LEU A 87 -7.98 32.23 -16.61
CA LEU A 87 -9.18 33.07 -16.56
C LEU A 87 -10.12 32.65 -15.43
N LEU A 88 -10.24 31.36 -15.10
CA LEU A 88 -10.96 30.91 -13.90
C LEU A 88 -10.36 31.51 -12.62
N VAL A 89 -9.03 31.51 -12.49
CA VAL A 89 -8.34 32.17 -11.36
C VAL A 89 -8.67 33.66 -11.31
N ARG A 90 -8.74 34.33 -12.47
CA ARG A 90 -9.14 35.72 -12.56
C ARG A 90 -10.60 35.94 -12.17
N ILE A 91 -11.52 35.06 -12.55
CA ILE A 91 -12.94 35.14 -12.16
C ILE A 91 -13.07 35.01 -10.65
N VAL A 92 -12.47 33.97 -10.06
CA VAL A 92 -12.50 33.72 -8.62
C VAL A 92 -11.89 34.89 -7.84
N SER A 93 -10.69 35.34 -8.23
CA SER A 93 -10.03 36.47 -7.58
C SER A 93 -10.81 37.77 -7.76
N GLY A 94 -11.38 38.01 -8.94
CA GLY A 94 -12.15 39.21 -9.26
C GLY A 94 -13.41 39.31 -8.43
N THR A 95 -14.18 38.23 -8.34
CA THR A 95 -15.40 38.16 -7.52
C THR A 95 -15.09 38.40 -6.03
N ILE A 96 -14.00 37.85 -5.50
CA ILE A 96 -13.57 38.10 -4.11
C ILE A 96 -13.21 39.58 -3.91
N THR A 97 -12.43 40.18 -4.82
CA THR A 97 -11.98 41.57 -4.68
C THR A 97 -13.10 42.61 -4.80
N MET A 98 -14.18 42.33 -5.55
CA MET A 98 -15.33 43.23 -5.62
C MET A 98 -16.10 43.30 -4.28
N HIS A 99 -15.97 42.29 -3.41
CA HIS A 99 -16.60 42.25 -2.09
C HIS A 99 -15.79 42.90 -0.97
N THR A 100 -14.54 43.30 -1.21
CA THR A 100 -13.72 44.01 -0.22
C THR A 100 -13.69 45.51 -0.54
N PRO A 101 -14.68 46.32 -0.12
CA PRO A 101 -14.47 47.76 -0.07
C PRO A 101 -13.39 48.05 0.98
N ASN A 102 -12.50 49.00 0.70
CA ASN A 102 -11.33 49.34 1.53
C ASN A 102 -11.66 49.77 2.98
N ASP A 103 -12.93 49.92 3.35
CA ASP A 103 -13.38 50.54 4.60
C ASP A 103 -14.31 49.66 5.48
N SER A 104 -14.55 48.37 5.17
CA SER A 104 -15.42 47.54 6.03
C SER A 104 -14.65 46.82 7.17
N PRO A 105 -15.18 46.78 8.40
CA PRO A 105 -14.56 46.05 9.51
C PRO A 105 -14.69 44.52 9.41
N ASP A 106 -15.49 44.00 8.45
CA ASP A 106 -15.87 42.59 8.31
C ASP A 106 -15.14 41.84 7.18
N ILE A 107 -14.00 42.35 6.69
CA ILE A 107 -13.19 41.78 5.60
C ILE A 107 -12.90 40.27 5.79
N ASN A 108 -12.71 39.83 7.03
CA ASN A 108 -12.45 38.43 7.35
C ASN A 108 -13.67 37.51 7.15
N ALA A 109 -14.88 37.99 7.46
CA ALA A 109 -16.11 37.19 7.36
C ALA A 109 -16.50 36.93 5.90
N ASP A 110 -16.38 37.95 5.03
CA ASP A 110 -16.68 37.80 3.60
C ASP A 110 -15.66 36.92 2.88
N THR A 111 -14.38 37.04 3.24
CA THR A 111 -13.33 36.17 2.69
C THR A 111 -13.58 34.70 3.04
N GLU A 112 -13.99 34.40 4.26
CA GLU A 112 -14.31 33.05 4.71
C GLU A 112 -15.57 32.49 4.02
N ARG A 113 -16.58 33.33 3.82
CA ARG A 113 -17.81 32.97 3.10
C ARG A 113 -17.50 32.54 1.66
N TYR A 114 -16.71 33.32 0.93
CA TYR A 114 -16.30 32.98 -0.44
C TYR A 114 -15.40 31.76 -0.49
N GLN A 115 -14.53 31.58 0.49
CA GLN A 115 -13.75 30.35 0.63
C GLN A 115 -14.67 29.12 0.78
N ASN A 116 -15.79 29.24 1.50
CA ASN A 116 -16.77 28.16 1.62
C ASN A 116 -17.53 27.90 0.32
N PHE A 117 -17.85 28.93 -0.48
CA PHE A 117 -18.41 28.72 -1.82
C PHE A 117 -17.45 27.99 -2.76
N ILE A 118 -16.16 28.34 -2.72
CA ILE A 118 -15.14 27.65 -3.51
C ILE A 118 -15.03 26.18 -3.09
N LYS A 119 -15.03 25.89 -1.78
CA LYS A 119 -15.10 24.49 -1.27
C LYS A 119 -16.29 23.76 -1.87
N THR A 120 -17.49 24.32 -1.77
CA THR A 120 -18.71 23.71 -2.34
C THR A 120 -18.60 23.52 -3.86
N GLY A 121 -17.99 24.46 -4.59
CA GLY A 121 -17.79 24.38 -6.03
C GLY A 121 -16.90 23.20 -6.44
N VAL A 122 -15.77 23.02 -5.75
CA VAL A 122 -14.86 21.87 -5.98
C VAL A 122 -15.53 20.56 -5.58
N GLU A 123 -16.28 20.56 -4.48
CA GLU A 123 -17.03 19.39 -4.03
C GLU A 123 -18.11 18.95 -5.03
N TYR A 124 -18.86 19.90 -5.60
CA TYR A 124 -19.84 19.65 -6.66
C TYR A 124 -19.15 19.18 -7.92
N ALA A 125 -18.02 19.80 -8.31
CA ALA A 125 -17.23 19.36 -9.46
C ALA A 125 -16.85 17.89 -9.36
N LEU A 126 -16.35 17.49 -8.18
CA LEU A 126 -15.92 16.12 -7.93
C LEU A 126 -17.11 15.14 -7.94
N ARG A 127 -18.21 15.49 -7.27
CA ARG A 127 -19.42 14.66 -7.25
C ARG A 127 -20.00 14.48 -8.65
N ASP A 128 -20.14 15.57 -9.39
CA ASP A 128 -20.80 15.57 -10.70
C ASP A 128 -19.91 14.89 -11.75
N ALA A 129 -18.58 15.04 -11.66
CA ALA A 129 -17.64 14.27 -12.48
C ALA A 129 -17.70 12.77 -12.17
N MET A 130 -17.82 12.39 -10.89
CA MET A 130 -18.00 10.98 -10.51
C MET A 130 -19.32 10.41 -11.05
N LEU A 131 -20.43 11.16 -10.90
CA LEU A 131 -21.74 10.74 -11.42
C LEU A 131 -21.72 10.62 -12.94
N SER A 132 -21.17 11.61 -13.65
CA SER A 132 -21.02 11.59 -15.11
C SER A 132 -20.17 10.41 -15.58
N ASP A 133 -19.06 10.11 -14.91
CA ASP A 133 -18.25 8.92 -15.21
C ASP A 133 -19.06 7.63 -15.02
N THR A 134 -19.93 7.55 -14.00
CA THR A 134 -20.77 6.37 -13.77
C THR A 134 -21.92 6.25 -14.77
N THR A 135 -22.52 7.35 -15.21
CA THR A 135 -23.60 7.34 -16.21
C THR A 135 -23.07 7.01 -17.59
N ILE A 136 -21.93 7.59 -18.00
CA ILE A 136 -21.25 7.22 -19.26
C ILE A 136 -20.95 5.73 -19.29
N LYS A 137 -20.44 5.16 -18.18
CA LYS A 137 -20.22 3.72 -18.05
C LYS A 137 -21.50 2.88 -18.17
N ARG A 138 -22.67 3.42 -17.82
CA ARG A 138 -23.97 2.73 -17.93
C ARG A 138 -24.57 2.82 -19.34
N TYR A 139 -24.36 3.93 -20.06
CA TYR A 139 -25.03 4.20 -21.34
C TYR A 139 -24.15 3.96 -22.57
N PHE A 140 -22.82 4.06 -22.47
CA PHE A 140 -21.88 3.92 -23.59
C PHE A 140 -21.02 2.66 -23.44
N VAL A 141 -21.62 1.46 -23.46
CA VAL A 141 -20.87 0.21 -23.72
C VAL A 141 -21.72 -0.85 -24.44
N GLU A 142 -22.05 -0.59 -25.69
CA GLU A 142 -22.17 -1.63 -26.72
C GLU A 142 -21.27 -1.22 -27.89
N GLY A 143 -20.12 -1.88 -28.04
CA GLY A 143 -19.49 -2.06 -29.36
C GLY A 143 -18.43 -1.06 -29.88
N THR A 144 -17.93 -0.07 -29.13
CA THR A 144 -16.82 0.78 -29.64
C THR A 144 -15.66 0.92 -28.65
N SER A 145 -14.62 0.11 -28.86
CA SER A 145 -13.30 0.30 -28.25
C SER A 145 -12.64 1.54 -28.87
N THR A 146 -12.60 2.66 -28.15
CA THR A 146 -11.76 3.80 -28.53
C THR A 146 -10.77 4.08 -27.41
N SER A 147 -9.49 4.03 -27.75
CA SER A 147 -8.33 3.98 -26.85
C SER A 147 -7.99 5.29 -26.12
N GLU A 148 -8.79 6.36 -26.25
CA GLU A 148 -8.34 7.72 -25.86
C GLU A 148 -9.30 8.53 -24.96
N HIS A 149 -10.45 7.99 -24.54
CA HIS A 149 -11.41 8.77 -23.76
C HIS A 149 -11.02 8.86 -22.28
N LYS A 150 -10.14 9.83 -21.97
CA LYS A 150 -9.91 10.34 -20.61
C LYS A 150 -11.26 10.81 -20.02
N THR A 151 -11.56 10.39 -18.80
CA THR A 151 -12.86 10.65 -18.16
C THR A 151 -12.99 12.10 -17.66
N TYR A 152 -14.21 12.58 -17.36
CA TYR A 152 -14.41 13.92 -16.80
C TYR A 152 -13.65 14.09 -15.49
N LEU A 153 -13.64 13.05 -14.66
CA LEU A 153 -12.86 13.03 -13.43
C LEU A 153 -11.35 13.16 -13.69
N HIS A 154 -10.83 12.56 -14.77
CA HIS A 154 -9.42 12.69 -15.12
C HIS A 154 -9.06 14.14 -15.43
N TYR A 155 -9.85 14.82 -16.28
CA TYR A 155 -9.62 16.23 -16.61
C TYR A 155 -9.76 17.14 -15.39
N LEU A 156 -10.78 16.91 -14.55
CA LEU A 156 -10.91 17.58 -13.26
C LEU A 156 -9.63 17.46 -12.42
N CYS A 157 -9.08 16.25 -12.29
CA CYS A 157 -7.85 16.03 -11.53
C CYS A 157 -6.66 16.75 -12.16
N LEU A 158 -6.51 16.73 -13.49
CA LEU A 158 -5.44 17.46 -14.19
C LEU A 158 -5.55 18.97 -13.96
N ASN A 159 -6.76 19.52 -14.03
CA ASN A 159 -7.02 20.93 -13.80
C ASN A 159 -6.68 21.33 -12.35
N LEU A 160 -7.09 20.52 -11.36
CA LEU A 160 -6.71 20.71 -9.96
C LEU A 160 -5.19 20.60 -9.74
N ILE A 161 -4.54 19.63 -10.38
CA ILE A 161 -3.09 19.45 -10.38
C ILE A 161 -2.39 20.72 -10.85
N THR A 162 -2.81 21.28 -11.98
CA THR A 162 -2.23 22.51 -12.56
C THR A 162 -2.43 23.70 -11.63
N LEU A 163 -3.64 23.89 -11.10
CA LEU A 163 -3.94 24.96 -10.14
C LEU A 163 -3.11 24.84 -8.84
N LEU A 164 -2.97 23.63 -8.30
CA LEU A 164 -2.14 23.37 -7.12
C LEU A 164 -0.65 23.60 -7.40
N ARG A 165 -0.16 23.31 -8.61
CA ARG A 165 1.22 23.65 -9.02
C ARG A 165 1.43 25.17 -9.07
N TRP A 166 0.48 25.90 -9.63
CA TRP A 166 0.55 27.37 -9.67
C TRP A 166 0.52 27.98 -8.28
N GLU A 167 -0.36 27.49 -7.40
CA GLU A 167 -0.44 27.93 -6.01
C GLU A 167 0.86 27.66 -5.24
N ASN A 168 1.38 26.42 -5.32
CA ASN A 168 2.61 26.02 -4.65
C ASN A 168 3.86 26.73 -5.19
N SER A 169 3.83 27.20 -6.44
CA SER A 169 4.94 27.98 -7.01
C SER A 169 5.08 29.37 -6.38
N THR A 170 4.05 29.88 -5.69
CA THR A 170 3.94 31.24 -5.12
C THR A 170 4.11 32.40 -6.12
N ARG A 171 4.25 32.11 -7.42
CA ARG A 171 4.43 33.10 -8.49
C ARG A 171 3.13 33.85 -8.81
N VAL A 172 1.98 33.21 -8.63
CA VAL A 172 0.67 33.78 -8.90
C VAL A 172 0.12 34.45 -7.64
N VAL A 173 0.14 35.78 -7.58
CA VAL A 173 -0.27 36.57 -6.40
C VAL A 173 -1.71 36.28 -5.99
N GLN A 174 -2.59 36.08 -6.97
CA GLN A 174 -4.03 35.78 -6.78
C GLN A 174 -4.30 34.43 -6.09
N LEU A 175 -3.31 33.53 -6.04
CA LEU A 175 -3.42 32.22 -5.39
C LEU A 175 -2.78 32.19 -3.99
N ARG A 176 -2.23 33.31 -3.50
CA ARG A 176 -1.57 33.36 -2.18
C ARG A 176 -2.50 33.03 -1.01
N SER A 177 -3.80 33.26 -1.15
CA SER A 177 -4.81 32.92 -0.14
C SER A 177 -5.11 31.41 -0.04
N ARG A 178 -4.46 30.58 -0.86
CA ARG A 178 -4.52 29.11 -0.84
C ARG A 178 -5.93 28.52 -0.95
N TRP A 179 -6.78 29.19 -1.72
CA TRP A 179 -8.17 28.78 -1.84
C TRP A 179 -8.33 27.44 -2.56
N VAL A 180 -7.42 27.08 -3.48
CA VAL A 180 -7.44 25.77 -4.16
C VAL A 180 -7.05 24.67 -3.18
N SER A 181 -5.90 24.81 -2.48
CA SER A 181 -5.49 23.79 -1.49
C SER A 181 -6.58 23.57 -0.44
N ARG A 182 -7.11 24.65 0.15
CA ARG A 182 -8.16 24.54 1.19
C ARG A 182 -9.45 23.88 0.69
N ALA A 183 -9.80 24.10 -0.58
CA ALA A 183 -10.97 23.45 -1.18
C ALA A 183 -10.75 21.97 -1.45
N VAL A 184 -9.57 21.59 -1.96
CA VAL A 184 -9.22 20.18 -2.19
C VAL A 184 -9.01 19.43 -0.86
N GLU A 185 -8.44 20.08 0.15
CA GLU A 185 -8.31 19.54 1.52
C GLU A 185 -9.68 19.21 2.12
N ALA A 186 -10.68 20.10 1.96
CA ALA A 186 -12.06 19.82 2.38
C ALA A 186 -12.69 18.64 1.58
N ALA A 187 -12.39 18.54 0.29
CA ALA A 187 -12.88 17.46 -0.57
C ALA A 187 -12.05 16.16 -0.50
N ALA A 188 -10.99 16.11 0.31
CA ALA A 188 -10.02 15.01 0.31
C ALA A 188 -10.65 13.64 0.60
N GLY A 189 -11.64 13.58 1.48
CA GLY A 189 -12.36 12.35 1.80
C GLY A 189 -13.12 11.77 0.59
N ARG A 190 -13.68 12.62 -0.27
CA ARG A 190 -14.35 12.19 -1.50
C ARG A 190 -13.35 11.80 -2.59
N ALA A 191 -12.25 12.54 -2.71
CA ALA A 191 -11.18 12.18 -3.64
C ALA A 191 -10.56 10.83 -3.29
N ALA A 192 -10.36 10.57 -1.99
CA ALA A 192 -9.93 9.27 -1.48
C ALA A 192 -10.96 8.17 -1.75
N ALA A 193 -12.27 8.42 -1.56
CA ALA A 193 -13.30 7.45 -1.90
C ALA A 193 -13.31 7.11 -3.40
N ALA A 194 -13.16 8.12 -4.27
CA ALA A 194 -13.07 7.94 -5.71
C ALA A 194 -11.84 7.12 -6.12
N LEU A 195 -10.69 7.38 -5.49
CA LEU A 195 -9.47 6.60 -5.68
C LEU A 195 -9.66 5.16 -5.19
N CYS A 196 -10.25 4.98 -4.01
CA CYS A 196 -10.51 3.68 -3.39
C CYS A 196 -11.41 2.79 -4.26
N GLU A 197 -12.48 3.36 -4.83
CA GLU A 197 -13.39 2.65 -5.74
C GLU A 197 -12.70 2.21 -7.03
N ARG A 198 -11.87 3.08 -7.62
CA ARG A 198 -11.18 2.82 -8.90
C ARG A 198 -9.92 1.97 -8.75
N ALA A 199 -9.25 2.06 -7.61
CA ALA A 199 -8.10 1.25 -7.26
C ALA A 199 -8.48 -0.10 -6.62
N ALA A 200 -9.76 -0.30 -6.27
CA ALA A 200 -10.23 -1.59 -5.79
C ALA A 200 -10.00 -2.65 -6.88
N LEU A 201 -9.01 -3.50 -6.65
CA LEU A 201 -8.84 -4.78 -7.33
C LEU A 201 -10.02 -5.65 -6.93
N VAL A 202 -11.19 -5.45 -7.55
CA VAL A 202 -12.26 -6.40 -7.36
C VAL A 202 -11.80 -7.70 -8.00
N ARG A 203 -11.73 -8.78 -7.18
CA ARG A 203 -11.60 -10.20 -7.55
C ARG A 203 -11.73 -10.41 -9.04
N VAL A 204 -10.68 -10.94 -9.70
CA VAL A 204 -10.61 -11.32 -11.13
C VAL A 204 -11.99 -11.25 -11.79
N ARG A 205 -12.38 -10.06 -12.26
CA ARG A 205 -13.68 -9.89 -12.91
C ARG A 205 -13.51 -10.35 -14.35
N ALA A 206 -14.48 -11.14 -14.80
CA ALA A 206 -14.45 -11.82 -16.08
C ALA A 206 -13.96 -10.90 -17.22
N PRO A 207 -13.14 -11.42 -18.16
CA PRO A 207 -12.51 -10.67 -19.26
C PRO A 207 -13.51 -10.03 -20.25
N CYS A 208 -14.81 -10.15 -20.01
CA CYS A 208 -15.87 -9.69 -20.88
C CYS A 208 -16.78 -8.65 -20.19
N THR A 209 -16.34 -8.02 -19.08
CA THR A 209 -17.11 -6.95 -18.45
C THR A 209 -16.52 -5.56 -18.70
N PRO A 210 -17.36 -4.55 -19.02
CA PRO A 210 -16.99 -3.17 -19.38
C PRO A 210 -16.24 -2.36 -18.30
N ALA A 211 -15.86 -2.98 -17.19
CA ALA A 211 -15.06 -2.39 -16.12
C ALA A 211 -13.54 -2.38 -16.42
N GLN A 212 -13.13 -2.90 -17.58
CA GLN A 212 -11.75 -3.00 -18.04
C GLN A 212 -11.24 -1.74 -18.78
N LEU A 213 -11.91 -0.59 -18.64
CA LEU A 213 -11.31 0.69 -19.03
C LEU A 213 -10.03 0.91 -18.19
N ASP A 214 -8.91 1.22 -18.85
CA ASP A 214 -7.63 1.59 -18.23
C ASP A 214 -7.77 2.90 -17.44
N GLN A 215 -8.43 2.82 -16.28
CA GLN A 215 -8.66 3.92 -15.36
C GLN A 215 -7.40 4.28 -14.57
N MET A 216 -6.26 3.68 -14.92
CA MET A 216 -5.00 3.86 -14.23
C MET A 216 -4.53 5.32 -14.31
N HIS A 217 -4.68 5.96 -15.47
CA HIS A 217 -4.42 7.40 -15.63
C HIS A 217 -5.24 8.28 -14.69
N THR A 218 -6.50 7.91 -14.41
CA THR A 218 -7.35 8.63 -13.44
C THR A 218 -6.91 8.36 -12.01
N CYS A 219 -6.49 7.14 -11.69
CA CYS A 219 -5.91 6.79 -10.39
C CYS A 219 -4.61 7.56 -10.11
N HIS A 220 -3.69 7.66 -11.09
CA HIS A 220 -2.48 8.47 -10.97
C HIS A 220 -2.82 9.95 -10.72
N ALA A 221 -3.79 10.49 -11.47
CA ALA A 221 -4.19 11.88 -11.31
C ALA A 221 -4.80 12.15 -9.92
N LEU A 222 -5.69 11.27 -9.43
CA LEU A 222 -6.27 11.36 -8.08
C LEU A 222 -5.18 11.27 -6.99
N ALA A 223 -4.24 10.33 -7.12
CA ALA A 223 -3.12 10.19 -6.20
C ALA A 223 -2.23 11.44 -6.22
N GLU A 224 -1.95 12.02 -7.39
CA GLU A 224 -1.15 13.24 -7.52
C GLU A 224 -1.87 14.48 -6.92
N VAL A 225 -3.20 14.56 -7.03
CA VAL A 225 -4.00 15.58 -6.32
C VAL A 225 -3.82 15.45 -4.81
N LEU A 226 -3.98 14.23 -4.27
CA LEU A 226 -3.83 13.96 -2.83
C LEU A 226 -2.38 14.19 -2.33
N ASP A 227 -1.36 13.94 -3.16
CA ASP A 227 0.05 14.13 -2.80
C ASP A 227 0.37 15.62 -2.57
N ARG A 228 -0.32 16.51 -3.29
CA ARG A 228 -0.07 17.97 -3.27
C ARG A 228 -0.76 18.75 -2.17
N ILE A 229 -1.82 18.25 -1.56
CA ILE A 229 -2.57 18.97 -0.51
C ILE A 229 -1.92 18.83 0.86
N ASP A 230 -2.08 19.80 1.77
CA ASP A 230 -1.53 19.61 3.12
C ASP A 230 -2.40 18.66 3.95
N MET A 231 -1.76 17.64 4.53
CA MET A 231 -2.39 16.68 5.45
C MET A 231 -1.77 16.74 6.85
N SER A 232 -0.70 17.53 7.02
CA SER A 232 0.08 17.62 8.25
C SER A 232 -0.53 18.54 9.30
N GLY A 233 -1.43 19.42 8.88
CA GLY A 233 -1.98 20.45 9.76
C GLY A 233 -1.07 21.68 9.92
N THR A 234 0.04 21.78 9.17
CA THR A 234 1.00 22.89 9.29
C THR A 234 0.46 24.19 8.70
N LYS A 235 -0.40 24.07 7.68
CA LYS A 235 -0.81 25.15 6.79
C LYS A 235 -2.32 25.42 6.82
N SER A 236 -3.09 24.48 7.37
CA SER A 236 -4.54 24.47 7.55
C SER A 236 -4.88 23.52 8.72
N PRO A 237 -6.08 23.59 9.33
CA PRO A 237 -6.44 22.63 10.37
C PRO A 237 -6.37 21.20 9.81
N PRO A 238 -5.84 20.24 10.58
CA PRO A 238 -5.69 18.86 10.10
C PRO A 238 -7.05 18.26 9.76
N PRO A 239 -7.13 17.42 8.71
CA PRO A 239 -8.37 16.74 8.35
C PRO A 239 -8.83 15.81 9.47
N SER A 240 -10.13 15.47 9.47
CA SER A 240 -10.68 14.54 10.45
C SER A 240 -10.01 13.17 10.34
N VAL A 241 -9.98 12.44 11.46
CA VAL A 241 -9.42 11.08 11.51
C VAL A 241 -10.05 10.16 10.47
N GLU A 242 -11.35 10.28 10.24
CA GLU A 242 -12.08 9.51 9.22
C GLU A 242 -11.51 9.76 7.81
N VAL A 243 -11.23 11.02 7.46
CA VAL A 243 -10.66 11.37 6.15
C VAL A 243 -9.25 10.80 6.02
N ILE A 244 -8.42 10.93 7.05
CA ILE A 244 -7.05 10.36 7.06
C ILE A 244 -7.10 8.85 6.80
N LEU A 245 -7.98 8.12 7.51
CA LEU A 245 -8.13 6.67 7.34
C LEU A 245 -8.60 6.30 5.92
N LYS A 246 -9.56 7.03 5.35
CA LYS A 246 -10.01 6.81 3.97
C LYS A 246 -8.88 7.04 2.96
N VAL A 247 -8.06 8.07 3.15
CA VAL A 247 -6.93 8.36 2.27
C VAL A 247 -5.86 7.26 2.39
N VAL A 248 -5.56 6.78 3.60
CA VAL A 248 -4.62 5.66 3.80
C VAL A 248 -5.09 4.41 3.07
N GLN A 249 -6.34 3.99 3.29
CA GLN A 249 -6.91 2.81 2.65
C GLN A 249 -6.93 2.93 1.12
N ALA A 250 -7.28 4.12 0.60
CA ALA A 250 -7.24 4.39 -0.84
C ALA A 250 -5.82 4.30 -1.40
N THR A 251 -4.83 4.82 -0.67
CA THR A 251 -3.42 4.82 -1.07
C THR A 251 -2.85 3.40 -1.08
N VAL A 252 -3.19 2.56 -0.10
CA VAL A 252 -2.78 1.15 -0.06
C VAL A 252 -3.36 0.38 -1.24
N LYS A 253 -4.66 0.55 -1.54
CA LYS A 253 -5.27 -0.06 -2.74
C LYS A 253 -4.63 0.42 -4.03
N TYR A 254 -4.33 1.72 -4.11
CA TYR A 254 -3.63 2.31 -5.25
C TYR A 254 -2.22 1.72 -5.42
N PHE A 255 -1.46 1.54 -4.34
CA PHE A 255 -0.16 0.87 -4.37
C PHE A 255 -0.25 -0.52 -4.99
N PHE A 256 -1.17 -1.38 -4.54
CA PHE A 256 -1.34 -2.71 -5.12
C PHE A 256 -1.82 -2.67 -6.57
N ARG A 257 -2.67 -1.71 -6.93
CA ARG A 257 -3.08 -1.51 -8.33
C ARG A 257 -1.90 -1.15 -9.24
N CYS A 258 -0.94 -0.36 -8.77
CA CYS A 258 0.29 -0.03 -9.52
C CYS A 258 1.16 -1.27 -9.80
N LEU A 259 1.20 -2.25 -8.90
CA LEU A 259 1.98 -3.47 -9.12
C LEU A 259 1.50 -4.29 -10.34
N HIS A 260 0.22 -4.18 -10.68
CA HIS A 260 -0.41 -4.83 -11.84
C HIS A 260 -0.25 -4.05 -13.15
N GLU A 261 0.39 -2.88 -13.11
CA GLU A 261 0.63 -2.07 -14.31
C GLU A 261 1.67 -2.71 -15.23
N LYS A 262 1.43 -2.62 -16.54
CA LYS A 262 2.29 -3.24 -17.55
C LYS A 262 3.52 -2.40 -17.84
N ASP A 263 3.39 -1.07 -17.85
CA ASP A 263 4.51 -0.16 -18.01
C ASP A 263 5.30 -0.04 -16.70
N ILE A 264 6.61 -0.26 -16.79
CA ILE A 264 7.54 -0.19 -15.66
C ILE A 264 7.66 1.26 -15.17
N MET A 265 7.66 2.25 -16.07
CA MET A 265 7.86 3.65 -15.69
C MET A 265 6.66 4.20 -14.92
N ASP A 266 5.45 3.94 -15.41
CA ASP A 266 4.21 4.35 -14.74
C ASP A 266 4.03 3.59 -13.42
N LYS A 267 4.38 2.30 -13.38
CA LYS A 267 4.43 1.50 -12.14
C LYS A 267 5.33 2.15 -11.09
N LEU A 268 6.58 2.45 -11.43
CA LEU A 268 7.54 3.04 -10.50
C LEU A 268 7.09 4.43 -10.02
N ARG A 269 6.57 5.25 -10.93
CA ARG A 269 6.04 6.58 -10.60
C ARG A 269 4.82 6.51 -9.69
N GLY A 270 3.90 5.58 -9.96
CA GLY A 270 2.71 5.33 -9.16
C GLY A 270 3.06 4.85 -7.75
N VAL A 271 3.95 3.85 -7.65
CA VAL A 271 4.46 3.34 -6.37
C VAL A 271 5.17 4.44 -5.59
N GLN A 272 6.03 5.22 -6.23
CA GLN A 272 6.73 6.32 -5.54
C GLN A 272 5.75 7.37 -5.00
N THR A 273 4.68 7.68 -5.76
CA THR A 273 3.63 8.60 -5.32
C THR A 273 2.85 8.02 -4.14
N ALA A 274 2.52 6.73 -4.17
CA ALA A 274 1.91 6.04 -3.04
C ALA A 274 2.81 6.06 -1.79
N CYS A 275 4.11 5.79 -1.94
CA CYS A 275 5.08 5.85 -0.83
C CYS A 275 5.19 7.26 -0.24
N ARG A 276 5.22 8.33 -1.06
CA ARG A 276 5.23 9.72 -0.57
C ARG A 276 3.97 10.04 0.23
N LEU A 277 2.80 9.65 -0.27
CA LEU A 277 1.52 9.80 0.41
C LEU A 277 1.49 9.06 1.74
N LEU A 278 1.89 7.79 1.76
CA LEU A 278 1.95 6.97 2.97
C LEU A 278 2.90 7.58 4.00
N ARG A 279 4.11 7.98 3.59
CA ARG A 279 5.07 8.66 4.46
C ARG A 279 4.46 9.90 5.09
N LYS A 280 3.87 10.77 4.27
CA LYS A 280 3.22 12.00 4.72
C LYS A 280 2.11 11.74 5.74
N LEU A 281 1.27 10.73 5.54
CA LEU A 281 0.17 10.41 6.46
C LEU A 281 0.66 9.73 7.74
N CYS A 282 1.65 8.86 7.63
CA CYS A 282 2.16 8.05 8.75
C CYS A 282 3.06 8.85 9.71
N ILE A 283 3.77 9.87 9.21
CA ILE A 283 4.59 10.77 10.06
C ILE A 283 3.70 11.47 11.09
N HIS A 284 2.53 11.97 10.68
CA HIS A 284 1.68 12.79 11.55
C HIS A 284 0.65 12.01 12.37
N SER A 285 0.36 10.75 11.99
CA SER A 285 -0.67 9.95 12.68
C SER A 285 -0.21 8.52 12.92
N LYS A 286 -0.01 8.19 14.21
CA LYS A 286 0.30 6.81 14.65
C LYS A 286 -0.80 5.82 14.26
N LEU A 287 -2.07 6.27 14.26
CA LEU A 287 -3.20 5.45 13.82
C LEU A 287 -3.14 5.17 12.31
N ALA A 288 -2.84 6.20 11.50
CA ALA A 288 -2.63 6.03 10.07
C ALA A 288 -1.51 5.04 9.77
N ARG A 289 -0.39 5.14 10.52
CA ARG A 289 0.73 4.20 10.44
C ARG A 289 0.32 2.77 10.76
N ALA A 290 -0.40 2.55 11.86
CA ALA A 290 -0.85 1.22 12.25
C ALA A 290 -1.78 0.58 11.19
N VAL A 291 -2.74 1.36 10.66
CA VAL A 291 -3.66 0.89 9.62
C VAL A 291 -2.94 0.63 8.29
N ALA A 292 -2.05 1.53 7.87
CA ALA A 292 -1.30 1.37 6.63
C ALA A 292 -0.42 0.12 6.64
N LEU A 293 0.33 -0.10 7.73
CA LEU A 293 1.20 -1.27 7.89
C LEU A 293 0.38 -2.57 7.90
N ARG A 294 -0.76 -2.58 8.61
CA ARG A 294 -1.69 -3.72 8.63
C ARG A 294 -2.25 -4.04 7.25
N ASP A 295 -2.84 -3.06 6.58
CA ASP A 295 -3.48 -3.27 5.29
C ASP A 295 -2.46 -3.68 4.21
N LEU A 296 -1.23 -3.13 4.23
CA LEU A 296 -0.15 -3.53 3.33
C LEU A 296 0.28 -4.99 3.56
N LEU A 297 0.55 -5.39 4.80
CA LEU A 297 0.98 -6.75 5.10
C LEU A 297 -0.14 -7.77 4.86
N GLU A 298 -1.36 -7.51 5.36
CA GLU A 298 -2.49 -8.42 5.21
C GLU A 298 -2.84 -8.64 3.73
N THR A 299 -2.87 -7.56 2.95
CA THR A 299 -3.17 -7.66 1.52
C THR A 299 -2.06 -8.41 0.77
N ALA A 300 -0.78 -8.13 1.06
CA ALA A 300 0.34 -8.80 0.42
C ALA A 300 0.44 -10.29 0.77
N MET A 301 0.08 -10.68 2.01
CA MET A 301 0.18 -12.05 2.48
C MET A 301 -1.03 -12.92 2.13
N PHE A 302 -2.24 -12.35 2.11
CA PHE A 302 -3.47 -13.16 2.01
C PHE A 302 -4.37 -12.84 0.81
N ARG A 303 -4.22 -11.67 0.18
CA ARG A 303 -5.11 -11.24 -0.93
C ARG A 303 -4.41 -11.25 -2.29
N GLU A 304 -3.17 -10.78 -2.32
CA GLU A 304 -2.34 -10.65 -3.54
C GLU A 304 -1.08 -11.55 -3.48
N GLU A 305 -1.17 -12.67 -2.77
CA GLU A 305 -0.06 -13.59 -2.50
C GLU A 305 0.67 -14.04 -3.79
N LYS A 306 -0.08 -14.19 -4.90
CA LYS A 306 0.44 -14.57 -6.22
C LYS A 306 1.39 -13.52 -6.81
N VAL A 307 1.15 -12.23 -6.57
CA VAL A 307 1.96 -11.11 -7.10
C VAL A 307 3.38 -11.11 -6.53
N PHE A 308 3.53 -11.67 -5.33
CA PHE A 308 4.80 -11.79 -4.61
C PHE A 308 5.41 -13.19 -4.68
N GLY A 309 4.80 -14.11 -5.44
CA GLY A 309 5.30 -15.48 -5.60
C GLY A 309 5.01 -16.39 -4.41
N SER A 310 4.10 -15.98 -3.52
CA SER A 310 3.68 -16.78 -2.38
C SER A 310 2.68 -17.86 -2.82
N ARG A 311 2.76 -19.04 -2.21
CA ARG A 311 1.86 -20.16 -2.50
C ARG A 311 0.64 -20.08 -1.60
N SER A 312 -0.55 -20.32 -2.16
CA SER A 312 -1.79 -20.12 -1.42
C SER A 312 -1.82 -20.85 -0.08
N THR A 313 -2.11 -20.08 0.98
CA THR A 313 -2.18 -20.58 2.36
C THR A 313 -3.33 -21.58 2.55
N VAL A 314 -4.37 -21.49 1.72
CA VAL A 314 -5.64 -22.21 1.85
C VAL A 314 -5.67 -23.49 1.00
N ALA A 315 -4.68 -24.37 1.19
CA ALA A 315 -4.77 -25.74 0.67
C ALA A 315 -5.57 -26.68 1.61
N ASN A 316 -5.75 -26.29 2.88
CA ASN A 316 -6.33 -27.15 3.93
C ASN A 316 -7.63 -26.65 4.56
N ALA A 317 -8.20 -25.52 4.13
CA ALA A 317 -9.61 -25.31 4.40
C ALA A 317 -10.38 -26.24 3.47
N ILE A 318 -11.20 -27.11 4.04
CA ILE A 318 -12.20 -27.96 3.35
C ILE A 318 -13.21 -27.10 2.54
N THR A 319 -13.06 -25.78 2.58
CA THR A 319 -13.79 -24.72 1.88
C THR A 319 -12.85 -23.75 1.14
N ALA A 320 -11.69 -24.21 0.66
CA ALA A 320 -11.04 -23.55 -0.47
C ALA A 320 -12.04 -23.64 -1.63
N GLY A 321 -12.84 -22.58 -1.78
CA GLY A 321 -13.71 -22.43 -2.92
C GLY A 321 -12.82 -22.63 -4.14
N LYS A 322 -13.00 -23.77 -4.81
CA LYS A 322 -12.77 -23.83 -6.25
C LYS A 322 -13.31 -22.51 -6.78
N ASP A 323 -12.54 -21.78 -7.55
CA ASP A 323 -13.10 -20.75 -8.41
C ASP A 323 -14.13 -21.50 -9.28
N TRP A 324 -15.40 -21.51 -8.84
CA TRP A 324 -16.49 -21.88 -9.71
C TRP A 324 -16.48 -20.75 -10.73
N THR A 325 -15.80 -20.99 -11.84
CA THR A 325 -16.03 -20.20 -13.04
C THR A 325 -17.54 -20.15 -13.20
N ASN A 326 -18.12 -18.95 -13.27
CA ASN A 326 -19.56 -18.70 -13.36
C ASN A 326 -20.30 -19.47 -14.49
N GLU A 327 -19.58 -20.28 -15.28
CA GLU A 327 -20.10 -21.17 -16.31
C GLU A 327 -20.70 -22.49 -15.75
N ASP A 328 -20.36 -22.88 -14.53
CA ASP A 328 -20.81 -24.15 -13.98
C ASP A 328 -22.05 -23.97 -13.08
N LEU A 329 -23.17 -23.54 -13.66
CA LEU A 329 -24.47 -23.71 -12.98
C LEU A 329 -24.69 -25.22 -12.76
N LEU A 330 -25.14 -25.59 -11.57
CA LEU A 330 -25.37 -26.99 -11.16
C LEU A 330 -26.21 -27.77 -12.21
N ILE A 331 -27.12 -27.08 -12.89
CA ILE A 331 -27.95 -27.64 -13.96
C ILE A 331 -27.12 -28.08 -15.18
N HIS A 332 -26.13 -27.30 -15.62
CA HIS A 332 -25.26 -27.65 -16.75
C HIS A 332 -24.33 -28.82 -16.40
N LEU A 333 -23.83 -28.86 -15.17
CA LEU A 333 -23.06 -30.02 -14.67
C LEU A 333 -23.93 -31.29 -14.61
N ASN A 334 -25.16 -31.19 -14.10
CA ASN A 334 -26.10 -32.32 -14.07
C ASN A 334 -26.49 -32.79 -15.48
N GLN A 335 -26.63 -31.87 -16.44
CA GLN A 335 -26.88 -32.19 -17.84
C GLN A 335 -25.72 -32.96 -18.49
N ARG A 336 -24.46 -32.73 -18.09
CA ARG A 336 -23.31 -33.51 -18.58
C ARG A 336 -23.33 -34.97 -18.08
N HIS A 337 -23.96 -35.24 -16.93
CA HIS A 337 -24.11 -36.60 -16.40
C HIS A 337 -25.26 -37.38 -17.05
N GLY A 338 -26.28 -36.70 -17.58
CA GLY A 338 -27.50 -37.32 -18.14
C GLY A 338 -27.29 -38.28 -19.33
N PRO A 339 -26.39 -37.99 -20.30
CA PRO A 339 -26.12 -38.89 -21.42
C PRO A 339 -25.29 -40.13 -21.04
N MET A 340 -24.46 -40.04 -20.01
CA MET A 340 -23.58 -41.14 -19.57
C MET A 340 -24.29 -42.18 -18.70
N THR A 341 -25.33 -41.79 -17.96
CA THR A 341 -26.10 -42.71 -17.11
C THR A 341 -27.08 -43.61 -17.88
N GLN A 342 -27.28 -43.36 -19.18
CA GLN A 342 -28.15 -44.19 -20.03
C GLN A 342 -27.43 -45.33 -20.76
N LEU A 343 -26.10 -45.47 -20.60
CA LEU A 343 -25.31 -46.43 -21.38
C LEU A 343 -25.28 -47.87 -20.81
N THR A 344 -26.10 -48.17 -19.79
CA THR A 344 -26.37 -49.56 -19.38
C THR A 344 -27.86 -49.79 -19.39
N GLN A 345 -28.34 -50.50 -20.41
CA GLN A 345 -29.69 -51.06 -20.38
C GLN A 345 -29.87 -51.90 -19.10
N SER A 346 -31.03 -51.75 -18.45
CA SER A 346 -31.68 -52.63 -17.46
C SER A 346 -31.38 -52.46 -15.95
N HIS A 347 -32.45 -52.08 -15.22
CA HIS A 347 -32.86 -52.39 -13.84
C HIS A 347 -31.86 -52.40 -12.66
N THR A 348 -30.63 -51.96 -12.80
CA THR A 348 -29.64 -51.95 -11.72
C THR A 348 -29.07 -50.56 -11.47
N SER A 349 -28.71 -50.29 -10.21
CA SER A 349 -28.09 -49.02 -9.78
C SER A 349 -26.78 -48.76 -10.52
N VAL A 350 -26.34 -47.49 -10.56
CA VAL A 350 -25.03 -47.07 -11.12
C VAL A 350 -23.89 -47.99 -10.64
N PHE A 351 -22.96 -48.34 -11.53
CA PHE A 351 -21.88 -49.31 -11.29
C PHE A 351 -20.93 -48.95 -10.11
N HIS A 352 -20.91 -47.68 -9.67
CA HIS A 352 -20.14 -47.23 -8.52
C HIS A 352 -21.04 -46.84 -7.33
N ALA A 353 -20.57 -47.08 -6.10
CA ALA A 353 -21.26 -46.66 -4.87
C ALA A 353 -21.10 -45.15 -4.54
N GLY A 354 -20.48 -44.38 -5.44
CA GLY A 354 -20.21 -42.95 -5.29
C GLY A 354 -18.78 -42.61 -5.73
N VAL A 355 -18.44 -41.32 -5.72
CA VAL A 355 -17.06 -40.85 -5.91
C VAL A 355 -16.55 -40.34 -4.57
N ILE A 356 -15.37 -40.78 -4.15
CA ILE A 356 -14.68 -40.22 -2.97
C ILE A 356 -13.97 -38.94 -3.43
N GLY A 357 -14.55 -37.78 -3.13
CA GLY A 357 -14.02 -36.47 -3.52
C GLY A 357 -14.19 -36.17 -5.02
N SER A 358 -13.36 -35.30 -5.58
CA SER A 358 -13.30 -35.05 -7.02
C SER A 358 -12.14 -35.82 -7.66
N ALA A 359 -12.44 -36.77 -8.54
CA ALA A 359 -11.41 -37.47 -9.30
C ALA A 359 -10.77 -36.51 -10.31
N GLY A 360 -9.43 -36.49 -10.35
CA GLY A 360 -8.63 -35.54 -11.13
C GLY A 360 -8.28 -34.30 -10.32
N ARG A 361 -7.19 -34.36 -9.55
CA ARG A 361 -6.50 -33.13 -9.17
C ARG A 361 -5.96 -32.52 -10.46
N HIS A 362 -6.73 -31.62 -11.08
CA HIS A 362 -6.14 -30.64 -11.98
C HIS A 362 -5.15 -29.85 -11.12
N ASN A 363 -3.89 -30.29 -11.09
CA ASN A 363 -2.79 -29.47 -10.64
C ASN A 363 -2.59 -28.37 -11.71
N SER A 364 -3.54 -27.44 -11.79
CA SER A 364 -3.33 -26.16 -12.46
C SER A 364 -2.54 -25.27 -11.51
N ASP A 365 -1.23 -25.43 -11.58
CA ASP A 365 -0.22 -24.37 -11.56
C ASP A 365 1.09 -25.03 -11.17
N ASN A 366 1.71 -25.65 -12.17
CA ASN A 366 3.13 -25.97 -12.11
C ASN A 366 3.87 -24.73 -11.62
N SER A 367 4.60 -24.89 -10.52
CA SER A 367 5.47 -23.89 -9.93
C SER A 367 6.43 -23.37 -10.99
N ALA A 368 6.05 -22.29 -11.67
CA ALA A 368 6.97 -21.53 -12.48
C ALA A 368 8.10 -21.06 -11.57
N PRO A 369 9.37 -21.11 -12.03
CA PRO A 369 10.49 -20.60 -11.26
C PRO A 369 10.24 -19.14 -10.86
N VAL A 370 10.72 -18.76 -9.68
CA VAL A 370 10.57 -17.39 -9.14
C VAL A 370 11.13 -16.40 -10.16
N SER A 371 10.24 -15.70 -10.86
CA SER A 371 10.62 -14.69 -11.84
C SER A 371 11.32 -13.53 -11.13
N PRO A 372 12.36 -12.90 -11.73
CA PRO A 372 12.99 -11.70 -11.18
C PRO A 372 11.99 -10.57 -10.91
N ALA A 373 10.86 -10.53 -11.62
CA ALA A 373 9.77 -9.59 -11.37
C ALA A 373 9.14 -9.73 -9.96
N LEU A 374 9.10 -10.95 -9.40
CA LEU A 374 8.55 -11.21 -8.05
C LEU A 374 9.47 -10.63 -6.96
N SER A 375 10.78 -10.70 -7.18
CA SER A 375 11.76 -10.07 -6.28
C SER A 375 11.61 -8.55 -6.30
N HIS A 376 11.44 -7.96 -7.50
CA HIS A 376 11.22 -6.53 -7.64
C HIS A 376 9.94 -6.04 -6.94
N HIS A 377 8.81 -6.74 -7.09
CA HIS A 377 7.58 -6.36 -6.38
C HIS A 377 7.74 -6.45 -4.85
N THR A 378 8.50 -7.42 -4.37
CA THR A 378 8.81 -7.56 -2.94
C THR A 378 9.65 -6.38 -2.45
N GLU A 379 10.64 -5.93 -3.22
CA GLU A 379 11.42 -4.73 -2.91
C GLU A 379 10.56 -3.46 -2.88
N LEU A 380 9.63 -3.29 -3.83
CA LEU A 380 8.69 -2.16 -3.85
C LEU A 380 7.79 -2.16 -2.60
N LEU A 381 7.31 -3.33 -2.16
CA LEU A 381 6.55 -3.47 -0.91
C LEU A 381 7.39 -3.12 0.31
N MET A 382 8.63 -3.59 0.38
CA MET A 382 9.55 -3.21 1.46
C MET A 382 9.78 -1.71 1.48
N GLY A 383 9.92 -1.07 0.31
CA GLY A 383 10.01 0.38 0.18
C GLY A 383 8.76 1.11 0.71
N ALA A 384 7.56 0.58 0.43
CA ALA A 384 6.31 1.12 0.95
C ALA A 384 6.18 0.98 2.47
N LEU A 385 6.54 -0.18 3.03
CA LEU A 385 6.60 -0.39 4.48
C LEU A 385 7.58 0.59 5.14
N MET A 386 8.78 0.76 4.57
CA MET A 386 9.77 1.72 5.06
C MET A 386 9.24 3.16 5.01
N ALA A 387 8.53 3.53 3.95
CA ALA A 387 7.93 4.86 3.84
C ALA A 387 6.93 5.14 4.98
N CYS A 388 6.17 4.15 5.42
CA CYS A 388 5.27 4.27 6.59
C CYS A 388 6.02 4.41 7.93
N MET A 389 7.29 3.96 8.00
CA MET A 389 8.08 3.90 9.23
C MET A 389 9.01 5.11 9.45
N ASP A 390 9.24 5.94 8.44
CA ASP A 390 10.11 7.14 8.47
C ASP A 390 9.52 8.31 9.31
N GLY A 391 9.11 8.06 10.56
CA GLY A 391 8.59 9.08 11.49
C GLY A 391 9.60 9.55 12.53
N ASP A 392 9.25 10.60 13.29
CA ASP A 392 10.07 11.22 14.34
C ASP A 392 10.54 10.24 15.44
N THR A 393 9.86 9.09 15.57
CA THR A 393 10.17 8.06 16.57
C THR A 393 11.18 7.00 16.09
N GLY A 394 11.72 7.16 14.88
CA GLY A 394 12.78 6.33 14.33
C GLY A 394 12.30 5.02 13.69
N ILE A 395 13.10 4.53 12.74
CA ILE A 395 12.83 3.32 11.94
C ILE A 395 12.65 2.07 12.83
N ALA A 396 13.32 2.01 13.98
CA ALA A 396 13.29 0.87 14.89
C ALA A 396 11.89 0.59 15.50
N GLU A 397 11.13 1.63 15.89
CA GLU A 397 9.78 1.47 16.43
C GLU A 397 8.81 0.97 15.35
N GLY A 398 8.92 1.55 14.16
CA GLY A 398 8.15 1.12 12.99
C GLY A 398 8.42 -0.35 12.66
N ALA A 399 9.69 -0.74 12.58
CA ALA A 399 10.09 -2.11 12.28
C ALA A 399 9.62 -3.09 13.37
N THR A 400 9.68 -2.68 14.64
CA THR A 400 9.14 -3.47 15.75
C THR A 400 7.63 -3.69 15.60
N SER A 401 6.89 -2.65 15.20
CA SER A 401 5.43 -2.73 14.97
C SER A 401 5.09 -3.70 13.84
N VAL A 402 5.85 -3.66 12.74
CA VAL A 402 5.65 -4.57 11.61
C VAL A 402 6.00 -6.02 11.99
N SER A 403 7.06 -6.25 12.76
CA SER A 403 7.41 -7.58 13.26
C SER A 403 6.36 -8.17 14.21
N LEU A 404 5.80 -7.35 15.12
CA LEU A 404 4.69 -7.78 15.99
C LEU A 404 3.44 -8.13 15.18
N LEU A 405 3.10 -7.28 14.20
CA LEU A 405 1.98 -7.51 13.30
C LEU A 405 2.19 -8.78 12.46
N LEU A 406 3.41 -9.07 12.01
CA LEU A 406 3.71 -10.29 11.28
C LEU A 406 3.47 -11.54 12.14
N VAL A 407 3.86 -11.51 13.42
CA VAL A 407 3.57 -12.59 14.37
C VAL A 407 2.05 -12.75 14.57
N GLU A 408 1.32 -11.65 14.73
CA GLU A 408 -0.15 -11.67 14.85
C GLU A 408 -0.83 -12.29 13.61
N LEU A 409 -0.37 -11.93 12.40
CA LEU A 409 -0.92 -12.44 11.15
C LEU A 409 -0.57 -13.92 10.90
N VAL A 410 0.60 -14.37 11.33
CA VAL A 410 1.05 -15.77 11.13
C VAL A 410 0.58 -16.70 12.26
N SER A 411 0.48 -16.22 13.49
CA SER A 411 0.05 -16.98 14.67
C SER A 411 -0.92 -16.13 15.50
N PRO A 412 -2.20 -16.05 15.11
CA PRO A 412 -3.21 -15.28 15.85
C PRO A 412 -3.43 -15.82 17.27
N ASP A 413 -3.08 -17.09 17.53
CA ASP A 413 -3.07 -17.67 18.86
C ASP A 413 -2.00 -16.99 19.73
N VAL A 414 -2.44 -16.31 20.79
CA VAL A 414 -1.56 -15.58 21.74
C VAL A 414 -0.77 -16.54 22.64
N MET A 415 -1.22 -17.80 22.76
CA MET A 415 -0.59 -18.79 23.61
C MET A 415 0.84 -19.08 23.16
N TYR A 416 1.80 -18.89 24.06
CA TYR A 416 3.23 -19.14 23.83
C TYR A 416 3.90 -18.23 22.78
N ASN A 417 3.33 -17.05 22.50
CA ASN A 417 4.01 -15.99 21.72
C ASN A 417 5.05 -15.19 22.53
N GLY A 418 5.32 -15.58 23.78
CA GLY A 418 6.30 -14.92 24.63
C GLY A 418 7.71 -14.94 24.04
N LEU A 419 8.52 -13.95 24.44
CA LEU A 419 9.94 -13.88 24.06
C LEU A 419 10.77 -15.09 24.53
N PRO A 420 10.61 -15.60 25.77
CA PRO A 420 11.39 -16.73 26.25
C PRO A 420 11.11 -17.99 25.41
N TRP A 421 12.18 -18.64 24.97
CA TRP A 421 12.03 -19.95 24.34
C TRP A 421 11.74 -20.96 25.45
N PRO A 422 10.77 -21.87 25.25
CA PRO A 422 10.50 -22.93 26.21
C PRO A 422 11.55 -24.03 26.08
N ASP A 423 11.51 -24.99 27.01
CA ASP A 423 12.31 -26.20 26.89
C ASP A 423 11.98 -26.98 25.61
N GLU A 424 12.97 -27.70 25.11
CA GLU A 424 12.84 -28.46 23.87
C GLU A 424 11.67 -29.46 23.94
N ASP A 425 11.54 -30.18 25.06
CA ASP A 425 10.47 -31.16 25.28
C ASP A 425 9.07 -30.55 25.27
N PHE A 426 8.95 -29.29 25.71
CA PHE A 426 7.68 -28.57 25.67
C PHE A 426 7.21 -28.40 24.22
N THR A 427 8.12 -28.01 23.30
CA THR A 427 7.75 -27.85 21.90
C THR A 427 7.35 -29.16 21.24
N LYS A 428 8.00 -30.26 21.62
CA LYS A 428 7.67 -31.60 21.14
C LYS A 428 6.29 -32.08 21.59
N GLN A 429 5.93 -31.83 22.85
CA GLN A 429 4.73 -32.41 23.47
C GLN A 429 3.50 -31.53 23.32
N VAL A 430 3.68 -30.20 23.31
CA VAL A 430 2.57 -29.25 23.47
C VAL A 430 2.36 -28.38 22.23
N SER A 431 3.42 -27.87 21.59
CA SER A 431 3.28 -26.82 20.56
C SER A 431 3.70 -27.22 19.15
N ILE A 432 4.03 -28.49 18.89
CA ILE A 432 4.62 -28.94 17.61
C ILE A 432 3.76 -28.63 16.39
N GLU A 433 2.44 -28.79 16.48
CA GLU A 433 1.51 -28.47 15.38
C GLU A 433 1.56 -26.98 15.02
N ARG A 434 1.57 -26.12 16.05
CA ARG A 434 1.67 -24.67 15.89
C ARG A 434 3.02 -24.27 15.29
N GLU A 435 4.13 -24.85 15.75
CA GLU A 435 5.44 -24.58 15.16
C GLU A 435 5.51 -25.00 13.69
N LEU A 436 4.94 -26.16 13.33
CA LEU A 436 4.84 -26.63 11.94
C LEU A 436 3.99 -25.70 11.08
N TYR A 437 2.86 -25.24 11.60
CA TYR A 437 2.01 -24.28 10.91
C TYR A 437 2.73 -22.96 10.65
N MET A 438 3.33 -22.37 11.68
CA MET A 438 4.07 -21.10 11.58
C MET A 438 5.22 -21.22 10.58
N ARG A 439 6.03 -22.28 10.67
CA ARG A 439 7.12 -22.54 9.72
C ARG A 439 6.58 -22.65 8.29
N GLY A 440 5.51 -23.42 8.08
CA GLY A 440 4.88 -23.57 6.78
C GLY A 440 4.30 -22.27 6.24
N ALA A 441 3.78 -21.38 7.09
CA ALA A 441 3.31 -20.05 6.69
C ALA A 441 4.47 -19.13 6.27
N VAL A 442 5.58 -19.12 7.04
CA VAL A 442 6.80 -18.36 6.71
C VAL A 442 7.41 -18.83 5.40
N GLU A 443 7.62 -20.14 5.21
CA GLU A 443 8.23 -20.70 3.99
C GLU A 443 7.41 -20.42 2.73
N ARG A 444 6.08 -20.40 2.84
CA ARG A 444 5.17 -20.14 1.71
C ARG A 444 5.06 -18.66 1.34
N SER A 445 5.38 -17.76 2.26
CA SER A 445 5.24 -16.31 2.06
C SER A 445 6.61 -15.67 1.79
N ALA A 446 6.83 -15.26 0.54
CA ALA A 446 8.05 -14.53 0.18
C ALA A 446 8.16 -13.19 0.92
N VAL A 447 7.02 -12.54 1.16
CA VAL A 447 6.91 -11.28 1.91
C VAL A 447 7.37 -11.47 3.36
N CYS A 448 6.93 -12.54 4.02
CA CYS A 448 7.31 -12.86 5.40
C CYS A 448 8.83 -13.07 5.53
N ARG A 449 9.42 -13.87 4.62
CA ARG A 449 10.88 -14.12 4.61
C ARG A 449 11.69 -12.86 4.34
N ALA A 450 11.29 -12.08 3.34
CA ALA A 450 11.94 -10.82 3.02
C ALA A 450 11.82 -9.80 4.18
N TRP A 451 10.69 -9.79 4.91
CA TRP A 451 10.54 -8.96 6.10
C TRP A 451 11.46 -9.42 7.24
N LEU A 452 11.51 -10.72 7.56
CA LEU A 452 12.37 -11.23 8.63
C LEU A 452 13.85 -10.86 8.40
N TRP A 453 14.30 -10.94 7.15
CA TRP A 453 15.64 -10.48 6.76
C TRP A 453 15.82 -8.96 6.97
N ARG A 454 14.83 -8.15 6.61
CA ARG A 454 14.86 -6.69 6.81
C ARG A 454 14.83 -6.32 8.31
N ALA A 455 14.02 -7.01 9.10
CA ALA A 455 13.91 -6.86 10.55
C ALA A 455 15.23 -7.23 11.26
N ALA A 456 15.98 -8.19 10.73
CA ALA A 456 17.32 -8.52 11.23
C ALA A 456 18.31 -7.35 11.06
N SER A 457 18.15 -6.54 10.01
CA SER A 457 18.94 -5.32 9.83
C SER A 457 18.44 -4.15 10.70
N ALA A 458 17.15 -4.10 11.00
CA ALA A 458 16.51 -3.04 11.79
C ALA A 458 16.37 -3.44 13.28
N ARG A 459 17.51 -3.61 13.96
CA ARG A 459 17.56 -4.02 15.37
C ARG A 459 16.83 -3.00 16.28
N PRO A 460 16.08 -3.42 17.31
CA PRO A 460 15.87 -4.80 17.79
C PRO A 460 14.64 -5.52 17.19
N ALA A 461 14.09 -5.09 16.05
CA ALA A 461 12.80 -5.56 15.53
C ALA A 461 12.69 -7.08 15.32
N LEU A 462 13.79 -7.79 15.12
CA LEU A 462 13.79 -9.25 14.99
C LEU A 462 13.42 -9.96 16.31
N CYS A 463 13.73 -9.36 17.47
CA CYS A 463 13.46 -9.97 18.79
C CYS A 463 11.98 -10.21 19.01
N VAL A 464 11.13 -9.27 18.61
CA VAL A 464 9.67 -9.41 18.72
C VAL A 464 9.09 -10.41 17.72
N ALA A 465 9.84 -10.77 16.67
CA ALA A 465 9.51 -11.87 15.76
C ALA A 465 10.13 -13.21 16.17
N SER A 466 10.70 -13.31 17.38
CA SER A 466 11.36 -14.51 17.92
C SER A 466 10.48 -15.77 17.88
N ALA A 467 9.16 -15.63 18.03
CA ALA A 467 8.23 -16.76 17.90
C ALA A 467 8.32 -17.48 16.53
N LEU A 468 8.56 -16.74 15.44
CA LEU A 468 8.71 -17.32 14.10
C LEU A 468 10.07 -18.00 13.92
N LEU A 469 11.13 -17.43 14.50
CA LEU A 469 12.47 -18.03 14.50
C LEU A 469 12.48 -19.33 15.32
N ARG A 470 11.79 -19.33 16.46
CA ARG A 470 11.59 -20.49 17.31
C ARG A 470 10.86 -21.61 16.57
N ALA A 471 9.81 -21.27 15.82
CA ALA A 471 9.10 -22.22 14.98
C ALA A 471 9.99 -22.87 13.93
N ALA A 472 10.79 -22.06 13.25
CA ALA A 472 11.77 -22.56 12.29
C ALA A 472 12.81 -23.48 12.96
N ALA A 473 13.38 -23.07 14.10
CA ALA A 473 14.37 -23.86 14.82
C ALA A 473 13.80 -25.19 15.36
N ALA A 474 12.62 -25.17 15.98
CA ALA A 474 11.98 -26.35 16.58
C ALA A 474 11.66 -27.38 15.51
N THR A 475 11.05 -26.93 14.42
CA THR A 475 10.70 -27.81 13.29
C THR A 475 11.92 -28.36 12.58
N LEU A 476 12.99 -27.56 12.40
CA LEU A 476 14.27 -28.05 11.87
C LEU A 476 14.86 -29.13 12.76
N LEU A 477 14.87 -28.92 14.08
CA LEU A 477 15.37 -29.90 15.04
C LEU A 477 14.63 -31.23 14.94
N HIS A 478 13.30 -31.20 14.89
CA HIS A 478 12.48 -32.42 14.80
C HIS A 478 12.57 -33.10 13.43
N ARG A 479 12.61 -32.33 12.33
CA ARG A 479 12.73 -32.91 10.98
C ARG A 479 14.11 -33.50 10.73
N LEU A 480 15.18 -32.84 11.17
CA LEU A 480 16.53 -33.39 11.07
C LEU A 480 16.69 -34.66 11.91
N ARG A 481 16.04 -34.75 13.09
CA ARG A 481 15.96 -35.99 13.87
C ARG A 481 15.26 -37.12 13.12
N ALA A 482 14.14 -36.83 12.46
CA ALA A 482 13.43 -37.83 11.65
C ALA A 482 14.22 -38.29 10.42
N HIS A 483 15.19 -37.48 9.96
CA HIS A 483 16.07 -37.82 8.85
C HIS A 483 17.33 -38.60 9.26
N LEU A 484 17.58 -38.82 10.55
CA LEU A 484 18.70 -39.65 11.04
C LEU A 484 18.63 -41.09 10.51
N ASP A 485 17.42 -41.59 10.26
CA ASP A 485 17.16 -42.97 9.82
C ASP A 485 17.04 -43.11 8.28
N ARG A 486 17.22 -42.03 7.50
CA ARG A 486 17.01 -42.01 6.04
C ARG A 486 18.28 -41.57 5.29
N HIS A 487 18.43 -42.00 4.02
CA HIS A 487 19.60 -41.68 3.19
C HIS A 487 19.94 -40.18 3.17
N THR A 488 21.23 -39.86 3.35
CA THR A 488 21.81 -38.51 3.49
C THR A 488 21.64 -37.59 2.28
N ASN A 489 21.35 -38.13 1.09
CA ASN A 489 21.29 -37.39 -0.18
C ASN A 489 19.85 -37.22 -0.71
N SER A 490 18.87 -37.04 0.17
CA SER A 490 17.48 -36.78 -0.22
C SER A 490 17.25 -35.29 -0.57
N ALA A 491 16.39 -35.03 -1.55
CA ALA A 491 15.89 -33.68 -1.86
C ALA A 491 15.20 -33.01 -0.64
N GLU A 492 14.70 -33.79 0.31
CA GLU A 492 14.14 -33.29 1.57
C GLU A 492 15.23 -32.70 2.47
N MET A 493 16.37 -33.38 2.58
CA MET A 493 17.51 -32.91 3.36
C MET A 493 18.12 -31.64 2.78
N ALA A 494 18.16 -31.50 1.47
CA ALA A 494 18.57 -30.26 0.81
C ALA A 494 17.65 -29.07 1.18
N ARG A 495 16.33 -29.31 1.28
CA ARG A 495 15.37 -28.28 1.74
C ARG A 495 15.60 -27.89 3.20
N GLU A 496 15.83 -28.86 4.08
CA GLU A 496 16.12 -28.57 5.50
C GLU A 496 17.44 -27.80 5.66
N ARG A 497 18.47 -28.12 4.87
CA ARG A 497 19.72 -27.35 4.84
C ARG A 497 19.50 -25.92 4.38
N ALA A 498 18.71 -25.69 3.34
CA ALA A 498 18.40 -24.35 2.86
C ALA A 498 17.65 -23.53 3.94
N ALA A 499 16.66 -24.12 4.60
CA ALA A 499 15.92 -23.48 5.70
C ALA A 499 16.83 -23.21 6.92
N LEU A 500 17.75 -24.12 7.23
CA LEU A 500 18.76 -23.89 8.27
C LEU A 500 19.67 -22.70 7.94
N THR A 501 20.15 -22.62 6.70
CA THR A 501 20.97 -21.49 6.23
C THR A 501 20.22 -20.16 6.34
N GLU A 502 18.94 -20.13 5.94
CA GLU A 502 18.08 -18.93 6.05
C GLU A 502 17.87 -18.52 7.52
N LEU A 503 17.62 -19.48 8.42
CA LEU A 503 17.49 -19.22 9.85
C LEU A 503 18.78 -18.66 10.46
N LEU A 504 19.92 -19.35 10.26
CA LEU A 504 21.19 -18.95 10.85
C LEU A 504 21.69 -17.61 10.31
N SER A 505 21.53 -17.36 9.01
CA SER A 505 21.87 -16.06 8.42
C SER A 505 21.02 -14.93 8.99
N THR A 506 19.70 -15.13 9.14
CA THR A 506 18.79 -14.14 9.73
C THR A 506 19.13 -13.85 11.20
N MET A 507 19.36 -14.89 12.00
CA MET A 507 19.70 -14.74 13.43
C MET A 507 21.09 -14.11 13.63
N THR A 508 22.04 -14.41 12.75
CA THR A 508 23.39 -13.82 12.78
C THR A 508 23.34 -12.33 12.39
N LEU A 509 22.64 -11.99 11.31
CA LEU A 509 22.43 -10.60 10.87
C LEU A 509 21.77 -9.77 11.97
N GLY A 510 20.80 -10.36 12.68
CA GLY A 510 20.11 -9.77 13.83
C GLY A 510 20.92 -9.68 15.13
N GLN A 511 22.19 -10.11 15.16
CA GLN A 511 23.01 -10.20 16.37
C GLN A 511 22.36 -11.02 17.51
N LEU A 512 21.53 -12.00 17.16
CA LEU A 512 21.00 -12.95 18.15
C LEU A 512 22.02 -14.03 18.49
N LEU A 513 22.94 -14.33 17.57
CA LEU A 513 24.03 -15.28 17.74
C LEU A 513 25.36 -14.52 17.87
N PRO A 514 26.01 -14.53 19.04
CA PRO A 514 27.33 -13.94 19.20
C PRO A 514 28.40 -14.83 18.57
N HIS A 515 29.61 -14.30 18.44
CA HIS A 515 30.78 -15.12 18.17
C HIS A 515 31.05 -16.08 19.35
N PRO A 516 31.35 -17.38 19.14
CA PRO A 516 31.56 -18.06 17.86
C PRO A 516 30.32 -18.69 17.20
N LEU A 517 29.14 -18.64 17.84
CA LEU A 517 27.90 -19.24 17.34
C LEU A 517 27.48 -18.68 15.97
N CYS A 518 27.83 -17.45 15.63
CA CYS A 518 27.59 -16.87 14.31
C CYS A 518 28.22 -17.67 13.15
N HIS A 519 29.30 -18.41 13.39
CA HIS A 519 29.98 -19.24 12.38
C HIS A 519 29.34 -20.62 12.19
N MET A 520 28.26 -20.94 12.91
CA MET A 520 27.49 -22.18 12.68
C MET A 520 27.03 -22.33 11.23
N LEU A 521 26.80 -21.21 10.54
CA LEU A 521 26.43 -21.19 9.13
C LEU A 521 27.55 -21.74 8.22
N GLU A 522 28.80 -21.40 8.50
CA GLU A 522 29.98 -21.84 7.73
C GLU A 522 30.26 -23.34 7.95
N LEU A 523 29.93 -23.85 9.14
CA LEU A 523 30.11 -25.26 9.50
C LEU A 523 29.03 -26.16 8.88
N ALA A 524 27.79 -25.66 8.76
CA ALA A 524 26.62 -26.47 8.42
C ALA A 524 26.75 -27.39 7.18
N PRO A 525 27.43 -27.00 6.08
CA PRO A 525 27.59 -27.87 4.90
C PRO A 525 28.35 -29.17 5.18
N GLU A 526 29.38 -29.11 6.05
CA GLU A 526 30.29 -30.22 6.36
C GLU A 526 29.75 -31.14 7.47
N LEU A 527 28.64 -30.77 8.10
CA LEU A 527 28.04 -31.51 9.21
C LEU A 527 27.04 -32.56 8.72
N SER A 528 27.06 -33.72 9.38
CA SER A 528 26.05 -34.76 9.24
C SER A 528 24.75 -34.37 9.94
N ALA A 529 23.63 -35.03 9.62
CA ALA A 529 22.34 -34.72 10.23
C ALA A 529 22.34 -34.88 11.77
N SER A 530 23.08 -35.86 12.31
CA SER A 530 23.23 -36.05 13.76
C SER A 530 24.02 -34.92 14.42
N GLU A 531 25.12 -34.51 13.81
CA GLU A 531 25.92 -33.37 14.27
C GLU A 531 25.11 -32.07 14.19
N LEU A 532 24.33 -31.87 13.13
CA LEU A 532 23.43 -30.71 13.00
C LEU A 532 22.37 -30.68 14.11
N VAL A 533 21.78 -31.82 14.45
CA VAL A 533 20.81 -31.90 15.57
C VAL A 533 21.49 -31.56 16.90
N GLN A 534 22.69 -32.06 17.14
CA GLN A 534 23.45 -31.76 18.36
C GLN A 534 23.79 -30.26 18.44
N VAL A 535 24.30 -29.68 17.36
CA VAL A 535 24.64 -28.25 17.29
C VAL A 535 23.39 -27.38 17.48
N LEU A 536 22.28 -27.72 16.82
CA LEU A 536 21.03 -26.96 16.98
C LEU A 536 20.46 -27.04 18.39
N ARG A 537 20.53 -28.19 19.05
CA ARG A 537 20.05 -28.34 20.43
C ARG A 537 20.99 -27.64 21.42
N ASP A 538 22.27 -28.01 21.39
CA ASP A 538 23.22 -27.68 22.45
C ASP A 538 23.75 -26.24 22.31
N CYS A 539 23.90 -25.75 21.08
CA CYS A 539 24.54 -24.47 20.79
C CYS A 539 23.52 -23.37 20.43
N LEU A 540 22.48 -23.69 19.66
CA LEU A 540 21.47 -22.70 19.27
C LEU A 540 20.33 -22.63 20.29
N TRP A 541 19.58 -23.71 20.47
CA TRP A 541 18.35 -23.75 21.27
C TRP A 541 18.59 -23.43 22.74
N ASN A 542 19.54 -24.14 23.37
CA ASN A 542 19.85 -23.90 24.78
C ASN A 542 20.41 -22.49 25.01
N TYR A 543 21.22 -21.97 24.08
CA TYR A 543 21.73 -20.61 24.18
C TYR A 543 20.60 -19.58 24.11
N THR A 544 19.69 -19.67 23.13
CA THR A 544 18.59 -18.70 22.96
C THR A 544 17.50 -18.82 24.02
N ARG A 545 17.32 -20.01 24.61
CA ARG A 545 16.48 -20.21 25.80
C ARG A 545 17.02 -19.45 26.99
N ASP A 546 18.31 -19.59 27.28
CA ASP A 546 18.92 -19.00 28.46
C ASP A 546 19.28 -17.51 28.23
N HIS A 547 19.49 -17.10 26.98
CA HIS A 547 19.75 -15.73 26.53
C HIS A 547 18.61 -15.24 25.64
N VAL A 548 17.45 -15.01 26.25
CA VAL A 548 16.20 -14.64 25.58
C VAL A 548 16.40 -13.45 24.62
N PRO A 549 16.02 -13.57 23.33
CA PRO A 549 16.02 -12.46 22.37
C PRO A 549 15.09 -11.32 22.83
N SER A 550 15.64 -10.36 23.57
CA SER A 550 14.91 -9.23 24.15
C SER A 550 15.41 -7.90 23.58
N PRO A 551 14.51 -6.95 23.28
CA PRO A 551 14.90 -5.60 22.89
C PRO A 551 15.83 -4.90 23.89
N ALA A 552 15.74 -5.26 25.19
CA ALA A 552 16.58 -4.71 26.25
C ALA A 552 18.08 -5.06 26.11
N LEU A 553 18.42 -6.05 25.28
CA LEU A 553 19.80 -6.44 25.02
C LEU A 553 20.54 -5.50 24.07
N PHE A 554 19.83 -4.56 23.45
CA PHE A 554 20.38 -3.65 22.45
C PHE A 554 20.52 -2.25 23.03
N THR A 555 21.73 -1.70 22.95
CA THR A 555 22.00 -0.30 23.25
C THR A 555 21.88 0.53 21.97
N GLY A 556 21.14 1.64 22.04
CA GLY A 556 20.99 2.58 20.93
C GLY A 556 21.99 3.73 21.02
N ASP A 557 22.55 4.14 19.88
CA ASP A 557 23.27 5.41 19.79
C ASP A 557 22.34 6.61 19.55
N SER A 558 22.93 7.80 19.57
CA SER A 558 22.27 9.04 19.17
C SER A 558 21.84 9.07 17.69
N SER A 559 22.27 8.11 16.86
CA SER A 559 21.89 7.99 15.45
C SER A 559 20.69 7.05 15.23
N GLY A 560 20.19 6.40 16.29
CA GLY A 560 19.08 5.46 16.25
C GLY A 560 19.48 4.04 15.82
N ILE A 561 20.77 3.76 15.67
CA ILE A 561 21.31 2.43 15.39
C ILE A 561 21.47 1.68 16.71
N HIS A 562 20.96 0.45 16.72
CA HIS A 562 20.99 -0.43 17.87
C HIS A 562 21.98 -1.58 17.64
N TRP A 563 22.82 -1.87 18.63
CA TRP A 563 23.75 -3.00 18.60
C TRP A 563 23.87 -3.67 19.95
N ARG A 564 24.41 -4.89 19.94
CA ARG A 564 24.84 -5.59 21.16
C ARG A 564 26.33 -5.45 21.34
N ASP A 565 26.76 -5.18 22.57
CA ASP A 565 28.18 -5.07 22.91
C ASP A 565 28.85 -6.47 22.84
N PRO A 566 29.84 -6.69 21.96
CA PRO A 566 30.54 -7.97 21.85
C PRO A 566 31.23 -8.43 23.15
N SER A 567 31.63 -7.50 24.02
CA SER A 567 32.34 -7.82 25.26
C SER A 567 31.43 -8.52 26.29
N THR A 568 30.16 -8.14 26.33
CA THR A 568 29.15 -8.70 27.23
C THR A 568 28.42 -9.91 26.66
N CYS A 569 28.60 -10.18 25.36
CA CYS A 569 27.87 -11.21 24.63
C CYS A 569 28.66 -12.52 24.44
N LYS A 570 29.83 -12.69 25.06
CA LYS A 570 30.62 -13.93 24.94
C LYS A 570 29.83 -15.13 25.52
N PRO A 571 29.50 -16.16 24.71
CA PRO A 571 28.73 -17.29 25.19
C PRO A 571 29.58 -18.18 26.11
N PRO A 572 29.01 -18.71 27.22
CA PRO A 572 29.69 -19.69 28.06
C PRO A 572 30.13 -20.95 27.30
N ALA A 573 31.18 -21.61 27.81
CA ALA A 573 31.75 -22.82 27.20
C ALA A 573 30.70 -23.93 26.99
N THR A 574 29.71 -24.03 27.87
CA THR A 574 28.61 -25.01 27.80
C THR A 574 27.83 -24.99 26.48
N TYR A 575 27.74 -23.84 25.81
CA TYR A 575 27.04 -23.71 24.51
C TYR A 575 27.99 -23.80 23.30
N THR A 576 29.30 -23.91 23.52
CA THR A 576 30.31 -23.92 22.45
C THR A 576 31.18 -25.17 22.42
N ASP A 577 31.20 -25.96 23.50
CA ASP A 577 32.00 -27.19 23.60
C ASP A 577 31.58 -28.24 22.58
N THR A 578 30.27 -28.39 22.29
CA THR A 578 29.81 -29.29 21.22
C THR A 578 30.39 -28.90 19.86
N LEU A 579 30.43 -27.60 19.53
CA LEU A 579 31.07 -27.11 18.30
C LEU A 579 32.57 -27.38 18.31
N ARG A 580 33.24 -27.12 19.43
CA ARG A 580 34.67 -27.36 19.61
C ARG A 580 35.03 -28.83 19.37
N LEU A 581 34.29 -29.76 19.97
CA LEU A 581 34.50 -31.20 19.83
C LEU A 581 34.26 -31.69 18.41
N ILE A 582 33.22 -31.18 17.73
CA ILE A 582 32.92 -31.54 16.34
C ILE A 582 34.03 -31.07 15.39
N ILE A 583 34.52 -29.84 15.56
CA ILE A 583 35.63 -29.31 14.76
C ILE A 583 36.92 -30.11 15.00
N GLN A 584 37.23 -30.46 16.25
CA GLN A 584 38.38 -31.32 16.58
C GLN A 584 38.26 -32.71 15.96
N LYS A 585 37.06 -33.30 15.97
CA LYS A 585 36.79 -34.61 15.33
C LYS A 585 36.93 -34.55 13.81
N LYS A 586 36.65 -33.39 13.21
CA LYS A 586 36.73 -33.13 11.76
C LYS A 586 37.87 -32.16 11.40
N ILE A 587 38.99 -32.23 12.12
CA ILE A 587 40.07 -31.25 11.96
C ILE A 587 40.68 -31.25 10.54
N SER A 588 40.59 -32.37 9.83
CA SER A 588 41.04 -32.50 8.44
C SER A 588 40.27 -31.60 7.46
N THR A 589 38.99 -31.29 7.72
CA THR A 589 38.16 -30.45 6.85
C THR A 589 37.86 -29.09 7.48
N LEU A 590 37.58 -29.06 8.78
CA LEU A 590 37.15 -27.87 9.52
C LEU A 590 38.25 -27.21 10.36
N GLY A 591 39.48 -27.74 10.34
CA GLY A 591 40.57 -27.26 11.19
C GLY A 591 40.94 -25.79 10.99
N HIS A 592 40.72 -25.25 9.79
CA HIS A 592 40.96 -23.83 9.47
C HIS A 592 40.00 -22.87 10.21
N LEU A 593 38.81 -23.34 10.62
CA LEU A 593 37.84 -22.54 11.38
C LEU A 593 38.12 -22.53 12.88
N TYR A 594 38.90 -23.49 13.40
CA TYR A 594 39.20 -23.58 14.83
C TYR A 594 39.90 -22.33 15.39
N PRO A 595 40.94 -21.77 14.74
CA PRO A 595 41.57 -20.54 15.20
C PRO A 595 40.65 -19.34 15.15
N ILE A 596 39.83 -19.25 14.10
CA ILE A 596 38.88 -18.16 13.86
C ILE A 596 37.83 -18.13 14.97
N MET A 597 37.31 -19.29 15.36
CA MET A 597 36.23 -19.41 16.33
C MET A 597 36.68 -19.43 17.80
N PHE A 598 37.90 -19.90 18.10
CA PHE A 598 38.28 -20.21 19.48
C PHE A 598 39.62 -19.65 19.94
N LEU A 599 40.59 -19.39 19.05
CA LEU A 599 41.94 -18.95 19.46
C LEU A 599 42.10 -17.42 19.41
N ASN A 600 41.46 -16.75 18.45
CA ASN A 600 41.52 -15.28 18.35
C ASN A 600 40.73 -14.55 19.46
N LEU A 601 39.99 -15.28 20.30
CA LEU A 601 39.18 -14.73 21.39
C LEU A 601 39.99 -14.24 22.61
N GLU A 602 41.23 -14.71 22.73
CA GLU A 602 42.12 -14.41 23.87
C GLU A 602 43.11 -13.27 23.59
N GLN A 603 43.38 -12.93 22.32
CA GLN A 603 44.32 -11.86 21.97
C GLN A 603 43.74 -10.44 22.09
N ASP A 604 42.43 -10.27 21.91
CA ASP A 604 41.76 -8.96 22.01
C ASP A 604 41.41 -8.55 23.47
N ALA A 605 41.80 -9.36 24.45
CA ALA A 605 41.55 -9.12 25.88
C ALA A 605 42.83 -8.82 26.69
N ALA A 606 43.97 -8.62 26.01
CA ALA A 606 45.27 -8.30 26.62
C ALA A 606 45.66 -6.83 26.39
#